data_AF-A0AAU5LTV9-F1
#
_entry.id   AF-A0AAU5LTV9-F1
#
_cell.length_a   1.000
_cell.length_b   1.000
_cell.length_c   1.000
_cell.angle_alpha   90.00
_cell.angle_beta   90.00
_cell.angle_gamma   90.00
#
_symmetry.space_group_name_H-M   'P 1'
#
loop_
_entity.id
_entity.type
_entity.pdbx_description
1 polymer ?
#
loop_
_entity_poly.entity_id
_entity_poly.type
_entity_poly.pdbx_seq_one_letter_code
_entity_poly.pdbx_strand_id
1 'polypeptide(L)'
;MPSELQQVAARLLAALDEVPRVVPYLHDQANKYRQAAGWVGSLSSNQNARMAATQLDAAARRCEEAANHLLQAHARGRSWVEQIVSGVRTAEPAGGSTAPRPIAPVGSPPGAQRRQNEDTEKPEAEKSGKPAGAGDDDSPKDGAPPGRRISDEEGHRLQQTLPNREDSELTQPKTRGKWINENGEEEDLVSGQHDEWFQKATDFLRERGIPPRNSDSITTPSHVETKFAMRMRLQGRKHETIMVNKLPCPGKWGCRALIGLILPPGSTLTVFGPDGFKKTYPVPTSEERSNDE
;
A
#
# COMPACT_ATOMS: atom_id res chain seq x y z
N MET A 1 -18.05 28.54 -34.06
CA MET A 1 -18.88 27.58 -33.29
C MET A 1 -18.45 26.19 -33.72
N PRO A 2 -17.93 25.33 -32.83
CA PRO A 2 -17.60 23.96 -33.19
C PRO A 2 -18.87 23.19 -33.58
N SER A 3 -18.79 22.37 -34.62
CA SER A 3 -19.92 21.55 -35.05
C SER A 3 -20.31 20.54 -33.95
N GLU A 4 -21.56 20.08 -33.95
CA GLU A 4 -22.01 19.08 -32.97
C GLU A 4 -21.13 17.81 -32.99
N LEU A 5 -20.65 17.40 -34.16
CA LEU A 5 -19.71 16.29 -34.33
C LEU A 5 -18.36 16.56 -33.64
N GLN A 6 -17.84 17.79 -33.72
CA GLN A 6 -16.60 18.16 -33.02
C GLN A 6 -16.79 18.16 -31.50
N GLN A 7 -17.97 18.55 -31.00
CA GLN A 7 -18.26 18.50 -29.57
C GLN A 7 -18.37 17.07 -29.05
N VAL A 8 -19.00 16.16 -29.81
CA VAL A 8 -19.07 14.73 -29.48
C VAL A 8 -17.68 14.10 -29.50
N ALA A 9 -16.86 14.39 -30.52
CA ALA A 9 -15.49 13.92 -30.60
C ALA A 9 -14.63 14.37 -29.41
N ALA A 10 -14.75 15.64 -29.00
CA ALA A 10 -14.03 16.18 -27.86
C ALA A 10 -14.43 15.49 -26.54
N ARG A 11 -15.73 15.25 -26.31
CA ARG A 11 -16.21 14.51 -25.13
C ARG A 11 -15.73 13.06 -25.11
N LEU A 12 -15.72 12.41 -26.27
CA LEU A 12 -15.20 11.05 -26.39
C LEU A 12 -13.71 10.99 -26.08
N LEU A 13 -12.89 11.90 -26.64
CA LEU A 13 -11.46 11.97 -26.33
C LEU A 13 -11.18 12.18 -24.84
N ALA A 14 -11.93 13.08 -24.19
CA ALA A 14 -11.79 13.31 -22.75
C ALA A 14 -12.09 12.04 -21.94
N ALA A 15 -13.10 11.25 -22.32
CA ALA A 15 -13.37 9.96 -21.68
C ALA A 15 -12.28 8.91 -21.96
N LEU A 16 -11.69 8.93 -23.16
CA LEU A 16 -10.60 8.02 -23.53
C LEU A 16 -9.28 8.37 -22.84
N ASP A 17 -9.02 9.64 -22.53
CA ASP A 17 -7.82 10.08 -21.82
C ASP A 17 -7.71 9.56 -20.38
N GLU A 18 -8.82 9.08 -19.81
CA GLU A 18 -8.82 8.37 -18.53
C GLU A 18 -8.30 6.93 -18.62
N VAL A 19 -8.33 6.30 -19.81
CA VAL A 19 -7.98 4.88 -19.99
C VAL A 19 -6.55 4.55 -19.56
N PRO A 20 -5.51 5.32 -19.94
CA PRO A 20 -4.13 5.09 -19.47
C PRO A 20 -3.97 5.12 -17.95
N ARG A 21 -4.88 5.78 -17.22
CA ARG A 21 -4.88 5.82 -15.75
C ARG A 21 -5.61 4.64 -15.14
N VAL A 22 -6.73 4.21 -15.73
CA VAL A 22 -7.57 3.13 -15.20
C VAL A 22 -6.98 1.74 -15.46
N VAL A 23 -6.32 1.54 -16.61
CA VAL A 23 -5.75 0.23 -16.98
C VAL A 23 -4.68 -0.27 -15.98
N PRO A 24 -3.69 0.53 -15.56
CA PRO A 24 -2.73 0.11 -14.53
C PRO A 24 -3.39 -0.22 -13.20
N TYR A 25 -4.43 0.55 -12.81
CA TYR A 25 -5.18 0.28 -11.58
C TYR A 25 -5.88 -1.09 -11.62
N LEU A 26 -6.52 -1.43 -12.75
CA LEU A 26 -7.18 -2.74 -12.92
C LEU A 26 -6.17 -3.89 -12.87
N HIS A 27 -4.99 -3.72 -13.47
CA HIS A 27 -3.92 -4.73 -13.38
C HIS A 27 -3.37 -4.89 -11.96
N ASP A 28 -3.13 -3.79 -11.24
CA ASP A 28 -2.70 -3.83 -9.83
C ASP A 28 -3.75 -4.54 -8.96
N GLN A 29 -5.04 -4.25 -9.17
CA GLN A 29 -6.11 -4.90 -8.43
C GLN A 29 -6.22 -6.40 -8.76
N ALA A 30 -6.06 -6.79 -10.03
CA ALA A 30 -6.01 -8.20 -10.43
C ALA A 30 -4.87 -8.96 -9.73
N ASN A 31 -3.68 -8.34 -9.64
CA ASN A 31 -2.53 -8.93 -8.96
C ASN A 31 -2.80 -9.14 -7.47
N LYS A 32 -3.40 -8.16 -6.79
CA LYS A 32 -3.78 -8.29 -5.37
C LYS A 32 -4.77 -9.42 -5.14
N TYR A 33 -5.77 -9.57 -6.01
CA TYR A 33 -6.74 -10.67 -5.89
C TYR A 33 -6.10 -12.04 -6.10
N ARG A 34 -5.18 -12.20 -7.07
CA ARG A 34 -4.42 -13.45 -7.24
C ARG A 34 -3.57 -13.79 -6.03
N GLN A 35 -2.88 -12.80 -5.47
CA GLN A 35 -2.06 -13.00 -4.26
C GLN A 35 -2.95 -13.46 -3.11
N ALA A 36 -4.08 -12.79 -2.88
CA ALA A 36 -5.04 -13.17 -1.86
C ALA A 36 -5.62 -14.58 -2.10
N ALA A 37 -5.95 -14.94 -3.35
CA ALA A 37 -6.42 -16.28 -3.71
C ALA A 37 -5.36 -17.35 -3.38
N GLY A 38 -4.09 -17.10 -3.73
CA GLY A 38 -2.97 -17.98 -3.42
C GLY A 38 -2.75 -18.17 -1.91
N TRP A 39 -2.88 -17.10 -1.12
CA TRP A 39 -2.76 -17.16 0.33
C TRP A 39 -3.90 -17.95 0.97
N VAL A 40 -5.15 -17.67 0.56
CA VAL A 40 -6.33 -18.37 1.09
C VAL A 40 -6.30 -19.85 0.70
N GLY A 41 -5.88 -20.16 -0.53
CA GLY A 41 -5.76 -21.53 -1.02
C GLY A 41 -4.65 -22.33 -0.37
N SER A 42 -3.55 -21.69 0.06
CA SER A 42 -2.42 -22.37 0.71
C SER A 42 -2.61 -22.57 2.22
N LEU A 43 -3.33 -21.67 2.89
CA LEU A 43 -3.49 -21.70 4.35
C LEU A 43 -4.65 -22.59 4.85
N SER A 44 -5.60 -22.94 3.99
CA SER A 44 -6.78 -23.68 4.44
C SER A 44 -7.32 -24.67 3.41
N SER A 45 -7.51 -25.91 3.85
CA SER A 45 -8.17 -26.97 3.09
C SER A 45 -9.69 -26.97 3.22
N ASN A 46 -10.27 -25.98 3.92
CA ASN A 46 -11.71 -25.85 4.10
C ASN A 46 -12.40 -25.45 2.77
N GLN A 47 -13.56 -26.04 2.48
CA GLN A 47 -14.38 -25.75 1.31
C GLN A 47 -14.69 -24.26 1.15
N ASN A 48 -14.97 -23.55 2.25
CA ASN A 48 -15.25 -22.11 2.21
C ASN A 48 -14.03 -21.30 1.75
N ALA A 49 -12.82 -21.69 2.17
CA ALA A 49 -11.59 -21.05 1.74
C ALA A 49 -11.31 -21.30 0.25
N ARG A 50 -11.54 -22.53 -0.24
CA ARG A 50 -11.43 -22.84 -1.67
C ARG A 50 -12.41 -22.03 -2.51
N MET A 51 -13.66 -21.89 -2.05
CA MET A 51 -14.65 -21.06 -2.74
C MET A 51 -14.24 -19.59 -2.75
N ALA A 52 -13.75 -19.05 -1.63
CA ALA A 52 -13.26 -17.68 -1.55
C ALA A 52 -12.06 -17.43 -2.50
N ALA A 53 -11.07 -18.34 -2.51
CA ALA A 53 -9.93 -18.26 -3.43
C ALA A 53 -10.40 -18.29 -4.90
N THR A 54 -11.35 -19.17 -5.23
CA THR A 54 -11.93 -19.24 -6.59
C THR A 54 -12.62 -17.93 -6.99
N GLN A 55 -13.36 -17.29 -6.08
CA GLN A 55 -14.03 -16.01 -6.34
C GLN A 55 -13.02 -14.87 -6.53
N LEU A 56 -11.94 -14.85 -5.75
CA LEU A 56 -10.86 -13.88 -5.90
C LEU A 56 -10.15 -14.03 -7.26
N ASP A 57 -9.85 -15.26 -7.68
CA ASP A 57 -9.29 -15.51 -9.01
C ASP A 57 -10.24 -15.09 -10.13
N ALA A 58 -11.55 -15.32 -9.98
CA ALA A 58 -12.55 -14.86 -10.93
C ALA A 58 -12.62 -13.33 -11.00
N ALA A 59 -12.51 -12.64 -9.86
CA ALA A 59 -12.44 -11.19 -9.82
C ALA A 59 -11.18 -10.65 -10.52
N ALA A 60 -10.02 -11.30 -10.32
CA ALA A 60 -8.78 -10.94 -11.00
C ALA A 60 -8.92 -10.99 -12.53
N ARG A 61 -9.50 -12.08 -13.07
CA ARG A 61 -9.73 -12.23 -14.51
C ARG A 61 -10.65 -11.13 -15.05
N ARG A 62 -11.73 -10.80 -14.34
CA ARG A 62 -12.65 -9.73 -14.75
C ARG A 62 -11.98 -8.36 -14.80
N CYS A 63 -11.06 -8.07 -13.86
CA CYS A 63 -10.28 -6.83 -13.91
C CYS A 63 -9.40 -6.77 -15.17
N GLU A 64 -8.77 -7.87 -15.55
CA GLU A 64 -7.94 -7.95 -16.76
C GLU A 64 -8.76 -7.89 -18.06
N GLU A 65 -9.91 -8.57 -18.09
CA GLU A 65 -10.86 -8.48 -19.20
C GLU A 65 -11.34 -7.04 -19.39
N ALA A 66 -11.70 -6.36 -18.29
CA ALA A 66 -12.08 -4.94 -18.31
C ALA A 66 -10.94 -4.06 -18.82
N ALA A 67 -9.70 -4.29 -18.36
CA ALA A 67 -8.54 -3.54 -18.83
C ALA A 67 -8.30 -3.73 -20.34
N ASN A 68 -8.41 -4.96 -20.82
CA ASN A 68 -8.29 -5.27 -22.25
C ASN A 68 -9.40 -4.60 -23.08
N HIS A 69 -10.65 -4.64 -22.61
CA HIS A 69 -11.76 -3.95 -23.27
C HIS A 69 -11.54 -2.43 -23.34
N LEU A 70 -11.04 -1.82 -22.27
CA LEU A 70 -10.72 -0.39 -22.25
C LEU A 70 -9.61 -0.03 -23.24
N LEU A 71 -8.54 -0.83 -23.31
CA LEU A 71 -7.47 -0.63 -24.30
C LEU A 71 -7.97 -0.72 -25.74
N GLN A 72 -8.85 -1.68 -26.03
CA GLN A 72 -9.47 -1.82 -27.36
C GLN A 72 -10.38 -0.63 -27.67
N ALA A 73 -11.20 -0.20 -26.70
CA ALA A 73 -12.08 0.95 -26.84
C ALA A 73 -11.28 2.24 -27.07
N HIS A 74 -10.16 2.42 -26.35
CA HIS A 74 -9.24 3.54 -26.51
C HIS A 74 -8.66 3.61 -27.92
N ALA A 75 -8.10 2.50 -28.42
CA ALA A 75 -7.54 2.45 -29.76
C ALA A 75 -8.59 2.73 -30.85
N ARG A 76 -9.75 2.07 -30.76
CA ARG A 76 -10.83 2.24 -31.75
C ARG A 76 -11.45 3.64 -31.71
N GLY A 77 -11.69 4.17 -30.52
CA GLY A 77 -12.32 5.47 -30.32
C GLY A 77 -11.45 6.61 -30.83
N ARG A 78 -10.13 6.58 -30.57
CA ARG A 78 -9.21 7.59 -31.10
C ARG A 78 -9.12 7.54 -32.62
N SER A 79 -8.99 6.34 -33.19
CA SER A 79 -8.98 6.16 -34.65
C SER A 79 -10.25 6.72 -35.32
N TRP A 80 -11.41 6.49 -34.71
CA TRP A 80 -12.68 7.04 -35.21
C TRP A 80 -12.72 8.57 -35.12
N VAL A 81 -12.24 9.18 -34.02
CA VAL A 81 -12.16 10.64 -33.89
C VAL A 81 -11.24 11.24 -34.94
N GLU A 82 -10.07 10.63 -35.19
CA GLU A 82 -9.13 11.05 -36.22
C GLU A 82 -9.76 11.01 -37.62
N GLN A 83 -10.54 9.98 -37.94
CA GLN A 83 -11.26 9.87 -39.21
C GLN A 83 -12.30 10.98 -39.40
N ILE A 84 -13.06 11.31 -38.35
CA ILE A 84 -14.10 12.34 -38.42
C ILE A 84 -13.50 13.75 -38.48
N VAL A 85 -12.44 14.02 -37.72
CA VAL A 85 -11.80 15.35 -37.68
C VAL A 85 -10.97 15.62 -38.92
N SER A 86 -10.32 14.60 -39.50
CA SER A 86 -9.56 14.73 -40.76
C SER A 86 -10.44 14.82 -42.02
N GLY A 87 -11.76 14.63 -41.90
CA GLY A 87 -12.69 14.70 -43.02
C GLY A 87 -12.59 13.55 -44.02
N VAL A 88 -11.83 12.50 -43.71
CA VAL A 88 -11.68 11.32 -44.57
C VAL A 88 -12.89 10.40 -44.35
N ARG A 89 -13.91 10.53 -45.20
CA ARG A 89 -14.99 9.54 -45.30
C ARG A 89 -14.45 8.27 -45.98
N THR A 90 -13.89 7.34 -45.22
CA THR A 90 -13.77 5.97 -45.71
C THR A 90 -15.15 5.33 -45.71
N ALA A 91 -15.62 4.95 -46.90
CA ALA A 91 -16.82 4.16 -47.11
C ALA A 91 -16.87 2.93 -46.19
N GLU A 92 -18.07 2.57 -45.77
CA GLU A 92 -18.38 1.38 -44.98
C GLU A 92 -17.68 0.12 -45.51
N PRO A 93 -17.16 -0.79 -44.65
CA PRO A 93 -16.88 -2.13 -45.10
C PRO A 93 -18.24 -2.85 -45.25
N ALA A 94 -18.67 -2.97 -46.51
CA ALA A 94 -19.70 -3.91 -46.90
C ALA A 94 -19.37 -5.32 -46.36
N GLY A 95 -20.39 -5.98 -45.83
CA GLY A 95 -20.26 -7.32 -45.27
C GLY A 95 -19.77 -8.36 -46.27
N GLY A 96 -19.18 -9.42 -45.72
CA GLY A 96 -18.86 -10.64 -46.47
C GLY A 96 -17.94 -11.55 -45.67
N SER A 97 -18.52 -12.63 -45.14
CA SER A 97 -17.97 -13.99 -44.92
C SER A 97 -16.45 -14.19 -45.09
N THR A 98 -15.71 -14.93 -44.27
CA THR A 98 -16.01 -16.29 -43.77
C THR A 98 -14.87 -16.70 -42.82
N ALA A 99 -15.17 -17.49 -41.79
CA ALA A 99 -14.16 -18.28 -41.06
C ALA A 99 -13.52 -19.32 -42.02
N PRO A 100 -12.32 -19.83 -41.71
CA PRO A 100 -12.30 -21.16 -41.08
C PRO A 100 -11.12 -21.45 -40.11
N ARG A 101 -11.42 -22.28 -39.11
CA ARG A 101 -10.54 -23.33 -38.55
C ARG A 101 -11.32 -24.66 -38.70
N PRO A 102 -10.74 -25.88 -38.57
CA PRO A 102 -9.39 -26.26 -38.14
C PRO A 102 -8.75 -27.32 -39.08
N ILE A 103 -7.56 -27.88 -38.74
CA ILE A 103 -7.20 -29.32 -38.81
C ILE A 103 -5.75 -29.48 -38.32
N ALA A 104 -5.55 -30.34 -37.31
CA ALA A 104 -4.29 -31.04 -37.03
C ALA A 104 -4.33 -32.41 -37.73
N PRO A 105 -3.20 -33.11 -38.00
CA PRO A 105 -2.72 -34.05 -36.98
C PRO A 105 -1.20 -34.36 -36.96
N VAL A 106 -0.74 -34.74 -35.76
CA VAL A 106 0.13 -35.89 -35.37
C VAL A 106 1.38 -36.22 -36.21
N GLY A 107 2.53 -36.28 -35.51
CA GLY A 107 3.69 -37.10 -35.89
C GLY A 107 4.97 -36.79 -35.09
N SER A 108 5.27 -37.60 -34.08
CA SER A 108 6.63 -37.79 -33.49
C SER A 108 7.11 -39.21 -33.85
N PRO A 109 8.31 -39.70 -33.47
CA PRO A 109 9.68 -39.14 -33.24
C PRO A 109 10.67 -39.92 -34.17
N PRO A 110 11.95 -40.29 -33.88
CA PRO A 110 12.96 -40.00 -32.82
C PRO A 110 14.32 -39.54 -33.44
N GLY A 111 15.46 -39.32 -32.80
CA GLY A 111 16.03 -39.51 -31.46
C GLY A 111 17.55 -39.64 -31.63
N ALA A 112 18.36 -39.12 -30.69
CA ALA A 112 19.70 -39.64 -30.32
C ALA A 112 20.34 -38.66 -29.31
N GLN A 113 20.55 -39.03 -28.04
CA GLN A 113 21.64 -39.85 -27.47
C GLN A 113 22.80 -38.94 -26.99
N ARG A 114 22.99 -38.76 -25.66
CA ARG A 114 23.87 -39.56 -24.76
C ARG A 114 25.32 -39.03 -24.87
N ARG A 115 26.03 -38.62 -23.81
CA ARG A 115 26.52 -39.37 -22.63
C ARG A 115 27.15 -38.36 -21.65
N GLN A 116 26.84 -38.45 -20.34
CA GLN A 116 27.58 -39.16 -19.26
C GLN A 116 28.86 -38.44 -18.82
N ASN A 117 28.90 -37.96 -17.57
CA ASN A 117 29.57 -38.56 -16.39
C ASN A 117 30.96 -37.87 -16.22
N GLU A 118 31.54 -37.61 -15.06
CA GLU A 118 31.51 -38.21 -13.72
C GLU A 118 32.17 -37.18 -12.76
N ASP A 119 31.76 -37.09 -11.48
CA ASP A 119 32.53 -37.48 -10.27
C ASP A 119 33.90 -36.77 -10.13
N THR A 120 34.39 -36.23 -9.01
CA THR A 120 34.28 -36.41 -7.55
C THR A 120 35.17 -35.27 -6.99
N GLU A 121 34.94 -34.60 -5.85
CA GLU A 121 35.46 -34.97 -4.53
C GLU A 121 35.32 -33.76 -3.58
N LYS A 122 35.42 -34.03 -2.29
CA LYS A 122 34.94 -33.23 -1.15
C LYS A 122 36.12 -32.54 -0.42
N PRO A 123 35.96 -32.12 0.85
CA PRO A 123 36.01 -30.74 1.35
C PRO A 123 37.34 -30.33 2.01
N GLU A 124 37.50 -29.06 2.39
CA GLU A 124 38.35 -28.71 3.55
C GLU A 124 38.01 -27.33 4.15
N ALA A 125 38.25 -27.25 5.45
CA ALA A 125 37.94 -26.17 6.37
C ALA A 125 39.12 -25.21 6.53
N GLU A 126 38.89 -24.00 7.06
CA GLU A 126 39.73 -23.50 8.17
C GLU A 126 39.13 -22.28 8.90
N LYS A 127 39.38 -22.28 10.22
CA LYS A 127 39.06 -21.27 11.23
C LYS A 127 40.16 -20.20 11.29
N SER A 128 39.82 -19.00 11.77
CA SER A 128 40.54 -18.38 12.89
C SER A 128 39.80 -17.17 13.45
N GLY A 129 39.73 -17.10 14.79
CA GLY A 129 39.07 -16.04 15.55
C GLY A 129 40.00 -14.95 16.04
N LYS A 130 39.43 -14.00 16.80
CA LYS A 130 40.17 -13.12 17.71
C LYS A 130 39.28 -12.70 18.91
N PRO A 131 39.82 -12.63 20.15
CA PRO A 131 39.06 -12.32 21.36
C PRO A 131 39.31 -10.90 21.90
N ALA A 132 38.39 -10.41 22.74
CA ALA A 132 38.53 -9.46 23.87
C ALA A 132 37.11 -8.95 24.21
N GLY A 133 36.65 -8.76 25.44
CA GLY A 133 37.19 -8.89 26.79
C GLY A 133 36.02 -8.56 27.75
N ALA A 134 36.00 -9.21 28.90
CA ALA A 134 35.00 -9.04 29.95
C ALA A 134 35.21 -7.74 30.74
N GLY A 135 34.11 -7.22 31.31
CA GLY A 135 34.10 -6.13 32.27
C GLY A 135 32.67 -5.79 32.66
N ASP A 136 32.14 -6.53 33.63
CA ASP A 136 30.92 -6.22 34.36
C ASP A 136 31.11 -4.95 35.21
N ASP A 137 30.14 -4.03 35.23
CA ASP A 137 29.81 -3.29 36.45
C ASP A 137 28.35 -2.80 36.44
N ASP A 138 27.82 -2.78 37.65
CA ASP A 138 26.45 -2.82 38.11
C ASP A 138 25.76 -1.44 38.13
N SER A 139 24.49 -1.37 37.66
CA SER A 139 23.37 -0.58 38.21
C SER A 139 22.31 -0.20 37.15
N PRO A 140 21.00 -0.41 37.40
CA PRO A 140 19.94 -0.13 36.44
C PRO A 140 19.61 1.37 36.43
N LYS A 141 20.04 2.09 35.38
CA LYS A 141 19.48 3.41 35.07
C LYS A 141 18.24 3.24 34.22
N ASP A 142 17.09 3.34 34.89
CA ASP A 142 15.80 3.64 34.29
C ASP A 142 15.92 4.94 33.48
N GLY A 143 15.87 4.84 32.15
CA GLY A 143 16.04 6.00 31.27
C GLY A 143 16.43 5.59 29.86
N ALA A 144 15.51 4.98 29.12
CA ALA A 144 15.63 4.88 27.67
C ALA A 144 15.99 6.27 27.10
N PRO A 145 16.95 6.38 26.17
CA PRO A 145 17.34 7.66 25.60
C PRO A 145 16.12 8.40 25.05
N PRO A 146 15.98 9.72 25.26
CA PRO A 146 14.97 10.49 24.55
C PRO A 146 15.27 10.38 23.06
N GLY A 147 14.26 10.00 22.25
CA GLY A 147 14.39 9.98 20.80
C GLY A 147 14.90 11.33 20.25
N ARG A 148 15.49 11.32 19.05
CA ARG A 148 16.05 12.54 18.43
C ARG A 148 15.01 13.66 18.47
N ARG A 149 15.30 14.75 19.19
CA ARG A 149 14.44 15.94 19.22
C ARG A 149 14.60 16.68 17.90
N ILE A 150 13.56 16.62 17.06
CA ILE A 150 13.44 17.40 15.82
C ILE A 150 12.87 18.78 16.18
N SER A 151 13.46 19.87 15.67
CA SER A 151 12.91 21.22 15.86
C SER A 151 11.64 21.40 15.04
N ASP A 152 10.82 22.41 15.35
CA ASP A 152 9.57 22.65 14.63
C ASP A 152 9.83 23.02 13.17
N GLU A 153 10.86 23.83 12.93
CA GLU A 153 11.31 24.22 11.60
C GLU A 153 11.79 23.01 10.81
N GLU A 154 12.59 22.14 11.43
CA GLU A 154 13.07 20.91 10.78
C GLU A 154 11.90 19.95 10.49
N GLY A 155 10.97 19.78 11.44
CA GLY A 155 9.80 18.92 11.30
C GLY A 155 8.88 19.36 10.16
N HIS A 156 8.58 20.66 10.06
CA HIS A 156 7.80 21.19 8.94
C HIS A 156 8.55 21.10 7.61
N ARG A 157 9.86 21.38 7.60
CA ARG A 157 10.69 21.25 6.38
C ARG A 157 10.66 19.82 5.85
N LEU A 158 10.82 18.83 6.73
CA LEU A 158 10.76 17.41 6.34
C LEU A 158 9.36 17.00 5.90
N GLN A 159 8.32 17.50 6.57
CA GLN A 159 6.93 17.24 6.17
C GLN A 159 6.64 17.73 4.74
N GLN A 160 7.19 18.89 4.36
CA GLN A 160 7.06 19.46 3.01
C GLN A 160 7.77 18.65 1.91
N THR A 161 8.70 17.76 2.27
CA THR A 161 9.33 16.83 1.30
C THR A 161 8.43 15.66 0.91
N LEU A 162 7.37 15.40 1.67
CA LEU A 162 6.44 14.32 1.38
C LEU A 162 5.61 14.65 0.14
N PRO A 163 5.25 13.64 -0.68
CA PRO A 163 4.45 13.88 -1.88
C PRO A 163 3.09 14.48 -1.52
N ASN A 164 2.67 15.48 -2.29
CA ASN A 164 1.33 16.04 -2.19
C ASN A 164 0.29 14.97 -2.45
N ARG A 165 -0.67 14.88 -1.54
CA ARG A 165 -1.80 13.98 -1.65
C ARG A 165 -2.94 14.73 -2.31
N GLU A 166 -3.08 14.59 -3.63
CA GLU A 166 -4.32 15.00 -4.30
C GLU A 166 -5.39 13.97 -3.96
N ASP A 167 -6.42 14.38 -3.20
CA ASP A 167 -7.58 13.54 -2.95
C ASP A 167 -8.37 13.43 -4.26
N SER A 168 -8.14 12.34 -5.00
CA SER A 168 -8.93 11.98 -6.18
C SER A 168 -10.10 11.08 -5.76
N GLU A 169 -11.28 11.31 -6.35
CA GLU A 169 -12.43 10.40 -6.16
C GLU A 169 -12.15 8.99 -6.71
N LEU A 170 -11.20 8.87 -7.65
CA LEU A 170 -10.92 7.66 -8.41
C LEU A 170 -9.73 6.87 -7.82
N THR A 171 -8.86 7.52 -7.07
CA THR A 171 -7.79 6.88 -6.31
C THR A 171 -7.75 7.49 -4.93
N GLN A 172 -7.84 6.66 -3.87
CA GLN A 172 -7.45 7.11 -2.54
C GLN A 172 -5.96 6.81 -2.38
N PRO A 173 -5.04 7.74 -2.73
CA PRO A 173 -3.61 7.50 -2.55
C PRO A 173 -3.32 7.08 -1.11
N LYS A 174 -2.25 6.32 -0.90
CA LYS A 174 -1.84 5.96 0.46
C LYS A 174 -1.24 7.19 1.14
N THR A 175 -1.56 7.39 2.42
CA THR A 175 -0.82 8.34 3.26
C THR A 175 0.63 7.88 3.31
N ARG A 176 1.54 8.82 3.07
CA ARG A 176 2.98 8.66 3.24
C ARG A 176 3.40 9.45 4.47
N GLY A 177 4.41 8.93 5.14
CA GLY A 177 5.06 9.63 6.23
C GLY A 177 6.54 9.31 6.27
N LYS A 178 7.23 9.99 7.16
CA LYS A 178 8.64 9.79 7.47
C LYS A 178 8.80 9.75 8.98
N TRP A 179 9.71 8.91 9.44
CA TRP A 179 10.22 8.90 10.80
C TRP A 179 11.72 9.07 10.73
N ILE A 180 12.28 9.83 11.66
CA ILE A 180 13.71 9.92 11.84
C ILE A 180 14.05 9.23 13.15
N ASN A 181 14.87 8.20 13.08
CA ASN A 181 15.27 7.45 14.25
C ASN A 181 16.35 8.18 15.08
N GLU A 182 16.74 7.59 16.20
CA GLU A 182 17.77 8.13 17.10
C GLU A 182 19.13 8.36 16.42
N ASN A 183 19.43 7.58 15.39
CA ASN A 183 20.68 7.67 14.61
C ASN A 183 20.61 8.75 13.51
N GLY A 184 19.45 9.39 13.34
CA GLY A 184 19.21 10.35 12.27
C GLY A 184 18.87 9.71 10.91
N GLU A 185 18.65 8.41 10.85
CA GLU A 185 18.25 7.73 9.62
C GLU A 185 16.76 7.93 9.37
N GLU A 186 16.41 8.22 8.10
CA GLU A 186 15.03 8.36 7.67
C GLU A 186 14.43 7.00 7.32
N GLU A 187 13.25 6.71 7.88
CA GLU A 187 12.43 5.57 7.49
C GLU A 187 11.10 6.04 6.90
N ASP A 188 10.72 5.48 5.76
CA ASP A 188 9.44 5.78 5.13
C ASP A 188 8.30 5.02 5.80
N LEU A 189 7.22 5.74 6.08
CA LEU A 189 5.99 5.21 6.63
C LEU A 189 4.88 5.25 5.58
N VAL A 190 4.03 4.22 5.54
CA VAL A 190 2.97 4.11 4.51
C VAL A 190 1.69 3.59 5.15
N SER A 191 0.54 4.21 4.87
CA SER A 191 -0.76 3.66 5.29
C SER A 191 -1.13 2.41 4.50
N GLY A 192 -1.93 1.54 5.10
CA GLY A 192 -2.43 0.32 4.48
C GLY A 192 -2.37 -0.86 5.44
N GLN A 193 -2.76 -2.01 4.93
CA GLN A 193 -3.05 -3.22 5.71
C GLN A 193 -1.98 -4.32 5.56
N HIS A 194 -0.88 -4.02 4.85
CA HIS A 194 0.09 -5.04 4.41
C HIS A 194 1.37 -5.08 5.26
N ASP A 195 1.30 -4.68 6.52
CA ASP A 195 2.42 -4.80 7.45
C ASP A 195 1.95 -5.36 8.80
N GLU A 196 2.92 -5.79 9.62
CA GLU A 196 2.64 -6.36 10.93
C GLU A 196 1.99 -5.35 11.89
N TRP A 197 2.28 -4.06 11.73
CA TRP A 197 1.79 -3.01 12.63
C TRP A 197 0.28 -2.81 12.48
N PHE A 198 -0.26 -2.95 11.26
CA PHE A 198 -1.70 -2.98 11.01
C PHE A 198 -2.38 -4.10 11.81
N GLN A 199 -1.85 -5.32 11.73
CA GLN A 199 -2.45 -6.48 12.40
C GLN A 199 -2.39 -6.30 13.91
N LYS A 200 -1.23 -5.92 14.46
CA LYS A 200 -1.05 -5.71 15.90
C LYS A 200 -1.92 -4.56 16.43
N ALA A 201 -2.08 -3.47 15.67
CA ALA A 201 -2.99 -2.37 16.03
C ALA A 201 -4.45 -2.82 16.01
N THR A 202 -4.84 -3.62 15.02
CA THR A 202 -6.20 -4.18 14.92
C THR A 202 -6.52 -5.09 16.10
N ASP A 203 -5.61 -5.99 16.46
CA ASP A 203 -5.80 -6.93 17.56
C ASP A 203 -5.87 -6.19 18.91
N PHE A 204 -4.96 -5.23 19.15
CA PHE A 204 -4.97 -4.41 20.36
C PHE A 204 -6.28 -3.65 20.59
N LEU A 205 -6.85 -3.08 19.52
CA LEU A 205 -8.11 -2.35 19.58
C LEU A 205 -9.28 -3.32 19.77
N ARG A 206 -9.28 -4.47 19.08
CA ARG A 206 -10.30 -5.51 19.20
C ARG A 206 -10.37 -6.09 20.62
N GLU A 207 -9.22 -6.35 21.24
CA GLU A 207 -9.14 -6.81 22.64
C GLU A 207 -9.79 -5.83 23.62
N ARG A 208 -9.82 -4.53 23.27
CA ARG A 208 -10.48 -3.47 24.04
C ARG A 208 -11.93 -3.22 23.63
N GLY A 209 -12.48 -4.07 22.76
CA GLY A 209 -13.83 -3.91 22.23
C GLY A 209 -14.01 -2.70 21.32
N ILE A 210 -12.92 -2.26 20.66
CA ILE A 210 -12.92 -1.10 19.75
C ILE A 210 -12.75 -1.56 18.30
N PRO A 211 -13.68 -1.21 17.39
CA PRO A 211 -14.97 -0.61 17.68
C PRO A 211 -15.91 -1.72 18.25
N PRO A 212 -17.03 -1.37 18.91
CA PRO A 212 -17.98 -2.37 19.44
C PRO A 212 -18.42 -3.37 18.37
N ARG A 213 -18.68 -4.63 18.76
CA ARG A 213 -18.99 -5.74 17.83
C ARG A 213 -20.11 -5.47 16.81
N ASN A 214 -21.03 -4.56 17.11
CA ASN A 214 -22.17 -4.20 16.27
C ASN A 214 -22.00 -2.86 15.53
N SER A 215 -20.77 -2.35 15.42
CA SER A 215 -20.49 -1.08 14.74
C SER A 215 -19.64 -1.26 13.50
N ASP A 216 -19.69 -0.27 12.61
CA ASP A 216 -18.92 -0.26 11.37
C ASP A 216 -17.43 -0.51 11.62
N SER A 217 -16.80 -1.25 10.71
CA SER A 217 -15.36 -1.48 10.77
C SER A 217 -14.62 -0.15 10.62
N ILE A 218 -13.61 0.05 11.47
CA ILE A 218 -12.79 1.26 11.44
C ILE A 218 -11.54 1.02 10.59
N THR A 219 -11.19 1.99 9.75
CA THR A 219 -10.00 1.93 8.90
C THR A 219 -8.74 2.43 9.61
N THR A 220 -8.89 3.07 10.77
CA THR A 220 -7.84 3.69 11.57
C THR A 220 -6.63 2.79 11.89
N PRO A 221 -6.77 1.46 12.12
CA PRO A 221 -5.61 0.58 12.29
C PRO A 221 -4.64 0.60 11.11
N SER A 222 -5.11 0.94 9.91
CA SER A 222 -4.27 1.03 8.70
C SER A 222 -3.53 2.37 8.55
N HIS A 223 -3.87 3.37 9.36
CA HIS A 223 -3.29 4.70 9.27
C HIS A 223 -1.86 4.73 9.83
N VAL A 224 -1.02 5.62 9.28
CA VAL A 224 0.40 5.73 9.63
C VAL A 224 0.60 5.96 11.13
N GLU A 225 -0.16 6.89 11.71
CA GLU A 225 -0.01 7.32 13.09
C GLU A 225 -0.36 6.21 14.08
N THR A 226 -1.40 5.44 13.77
CA THR A 226 -1.87 4.33 14.59
C THR A 226 -0.87 3.17 14.58
N LYS A 227 -0.35 2.83 13.39
CA LYS A 227 0.68 1.81 13.23
C LYS A 227 1.97 2.20 13.91
N PHE A 228 2.37 3.46 13.81
CA PHE A 228 3.57 3.95 14.46
C PHE A 228 3.43 3.98 15.99
N ALA A 229 2.27 4.40 16.52
CA ALA A 229 1.99 4.30 17.95
C ALA A 229 2.06 2.85 18.46
N MET A 230 1.57 1.89 17.66
CA MET A 230 1.68 0.46 17.98
C MET A 230 3.14 -0.02 17.94
N ARG A 231 3.91 0.42 16.96
CA ARG A 231 5.35 0.18 16.88
C ARG A 231 6.07 0.70 18.13
N MET A 232 5.77 1.93 18.55
CA MET A 232 6.31 2.48 19.79
C MET A 232 5.99 1.61 21.00
N ARG A 233 4.74 1.16 21.12
CA ARG A 233 4.28 0.30 22.23
C ARG A 233 5.09 -0.98 22.32
N LEU A 234 5.31 -1.65 21.20
CA LEU A 234 5.92 -2.97 21.16
C LEU A 234 7.46 -2.92 21.14
N GLN A 235 8.04 -1.81 20.70
CA GLN A 235 9.49 -1.60 20.68
C GLN A 235 9.99 -0.80 21.89
N GLY A 236 9.12 -0.42 22.82
CA GLY A 236 9.49 0.34 24.02
C GLY A 236 9.94 1.78 23.74
N ARG A 237 9.54 2.36 22.60
CA ARG A 237 9.91 3.74 22.22
C ARG A 237 9.03 4.73 22.96
N LYS A 238 9.64 5.75 23.55
CA LYS A 238 8.93 6.70 24.42
C LYS A 238 8.61 8.04 23.76
N HIS A 239 9.58 8.68 23.13
CA HIS A 239 9.40 10.05 22.63
C HIS A 239 9.82 10.13 21.17
N GLU A 240 8.85 10.10 20.27
CA GLU A 240 9.10 9.99 18.84
C GLU A 240 8.38 11.08 18.06
N THR A 241 8.90 11.39 16.87
CA THR A 241 8.34 12.39 15.97
C THR A 241 8.18 11.81 14.57
N ILE A 242 7.00 11.95 13.98
CA ILE A 242 6.72 11.55 12.61
C ILE A 242 6.16 12.70 11.78
N MET A 243 6.43 12.67 10.49
CA MET A 243 5.86 13.57 9.49
C MET A 243 4.89 12.78 8.64
N VAL A 244 3.73 13.34 8.32
CA VAL A 244 2.70 12.71 7.46
C VAL A 244 2.17 13.70 6.43
N ASN A 245 1.72 13.18 5.29
CA ASN A 245 1.11 13.99 4.22
C ASN A 245 -0.42 14.03 4.26
N LYS A 246 -1.03 13.53 5.34
CA LYS A 246 -2.47 13.61 5.60
C LYS A 246 -2.70 13.90 7.06
N LEU A 247 -3.65 14.77 7.37
CA LEU A 247 -4.01 15.08 8.76
C LEU A 247 -4.53 13.83 9.48
N PRO A 248 -4.15 13.62 10.76
CA PRO A 248 -4.75 12.58 11.60
C PRO A 248 -6.27 12.73 11.63
N CYS A 249 -6.97 11.65 11.26
CA CYS A 249 -8.42 11.70 11.11
C CYS A 249 -9.13 12.04 12.43
N PRO A 250 -10.16 12.90 12.39
CA PRO A 250 -10.94 13.26 13.56
C PRO A 250 -11.97 12.17 13.93
N GLY A 251 -12.74 12.42 14.99
CA GLY A 251 -13.85 11.57 15.41
C GLY A 251 -13.48 10.54 16.49
N LYS A 252 -14.52 9.91 17.06
CA LYS A 252 -14.41 8.97 18.19
C LYS A 252 -13.47 7.78 17.94
N TRP A 253 -13.39 7.34 16.68
CA TRP A 253 -12.52 6.24 16.25
C TRP A 253 -11.37 6.70 15.36
N GLY A 254 -11.14 8.01 15.25
CA GLY A 254 -10.05 8.56 14.46
C GLY A 254 -8.71 8.48 15.16
N CYS A 255 -7.62 8.70 14.40
CA CYS A 255 -6.25 8.74 14.91
C CYS A 255 -6.13 9.69 16.11
N ARG A 256 -6.80 10.86 16.06
CA ARG A 256 -6.75 11.86 17.13
C ARG A 256 -7.24 11.33 18.49
N ALA A 257 -8.15 10.36 18.49
CA ALA A 257 -8.66 9.72 19.70
C ALA A 257 -7.87 8.46 20.06
N LEU A 258 -7.48 7.66 19.07
CA LEU A 258 -6.91 6.33 19.31
C LEU A 258 -5.41 6.31 19.59
N ILE A 259 -4.63 7.30 19.12
CA ILE A 259 -3.16 7.31 19.35
C ILE A 259 -2.84 7.25 20.85
N GLY A 260 -3.47 8.10 21.66
CA GLY A 260 -3.20 8.15 23.11
C GLY A 260 -3.52 6.84 23.84
N LEU A 261 -4.52 6.09 23.37
CA LEU A 261 -4.87 4.77 23.90
C LEU A 261 -3.82 3.70 23.54
N ILE A 262 -3.22 3.81 22.36
CA ILE A 262 -2.30 2.82 21.81
C ILE A 262 -0.88 3.02 22.32
N LEU A 263 -0.46 4.27 22.52
CA LEU A 263 0.89 4.59 22.98
C LEU A 263 1.25 3.83 24.27
N PRO A 264 2.53 3.48 24.46
CA PRO A 264 3.00 3.00 25.75
C PRO A 264 2.74 4.07 26.84
N PRO A 265 2.42 3.67 28.09
CA PRO A 265 2.23 4.62 29.17
C PRO A 265 3.42 5.58 29.34
N GLY A 266 3.15 6.87 29.61
CA GLY A 266 4.19 7.90 29.77
C GLY A 266 4.95 8.29 28.50
N SER A 267 4.49 7.84 27.33
CA SER A 267 5.16 8.07 26.04
C SER A 267 4.44 9.14 25.23
N THR A 268 5.18 9.83 24.35
CA THR A 268 4.67 10.89 23.50
C THR A 268 4.99 10.67 22.02
N LEU A 269 4.02 10.87 21.15
CA LEU A 269 4.19 10.91 19.70
C LEU A 269 3.84 12.30 19.16
N THR A 270 4.82 12.99 18.59
CA THR A 270 4.61 14.25 17.88
C THR A 270 4.38 13.98 16.40
N VAL A 271 3.29 14.53 15.85
CA VAL A 271 2.91 14.37 14.45
C VAL A 271 2.93 15.74 13.77
N PHE A 272 3.76 15.86 12.74
CA PHE A 272 3.75 16.98 11.79
C PHE A 272 2.92 16.58 10.57
N GLY A 273 1.99 17.45 10.16
CA GLY A 273 1.08 17.23 9.04
C GLY A 273 1.05 18.43 8.09
N PRO A 274 0.25 18.37 7.01
CA PRO A 274 0.07 19.49 6.09
C PRO A 274 -0.52 20.72 6.80
N ASP A 275 -0.46 21.87 6.14
CA ASP A 275 -1.03 23.15 6.60
C ASP A 275 -0.50 23.64 7.95
N GLY A 276 0.78 23.36 8.24
CA GLY A 276 1.41 23.74 9.50
C GLY A 276 0.89 22.93 10.70
N PHE A 277 0.22 21.81 10.47
CA PHE A 277 -0.25 20.95 11.55
C PHE A 277 0.92 20.39 12.36
N LYS A 278 0.88 20.61 13.67
CA LYS A 278 1.73 19.95 14.65
C LYS A 278 0.88 19.57 15.86
N LYS A 279 0.97 18.32 16.30
CA LYS A 279 0.32 17.89 17.54
C LYS A 279 1.06 16.75 18.23
N THR A 280 1.18 16.83 19.54
CA THR A 280 1.74 15.77 20.39
C THR A 280 0.61 15.00 21.08
N TYR A 281 0.75 13.68 21.11
CA TYR A 281 -0.16 12.73 21.75
C TYR A 281 0.56 11.92 22.84
N PRO A 282 -0.12 11.47 23.91
CA PRO A 282 -1.49 11.81 24.25
C PRO A 282 -1.64 13.32 24.46
N VAL A 283 -2.83 13.86 24.21
CA VAL A 283 -3.07 15.28 24.48
C VAL A 283 -3.18 15.39 26.00
N PRO A 284 -2.32 16.19 26.67
CA PRO A 284 -2.36 16.32 28.12
C PRO A 284 -3.75 16.80 28.53
N THR A 285 -4.31 16.11 29.52
CA THR A 285 -5.62 16.46 30.08
C THR A 285 -5.51 17.80 30.81
N SER A 286 -6.63 18.53 30.95
CA SER A 286 -6.63 19.85 31.59
C SER A 286 -6.12 19.84 33.04
N GLU A 287 -6.15 18.69 33.72
CA GLU A 287 -5.64 18.50 35.08
C GLU A 287 -4.11 18.53 35.14
N GLU A 288 -3.42 18.00 34.13
CA GLU A 288 -1.95 17.98 34.07
C GLU A 288 -1.33 19.35 33.77
N ARG A 289 -2.10 20.30 33.21
CA ARG A 289 -1.61 21.67 32.95
C ARG A 289 -1.59 22.57 34.18
N SER A 290 -2.14 22.12 35.30
CA SER A 290 -2.27 22.91 36.53
C SER A 290 -1.18 22.64 37.57
N ASN A 291 -0.28 21.69 37.32
CA ASN A 291 0.80 21.30 38.25
C ASN A 291 2.19 21.85 37.85
N ASP A 292 2.29 22.63 36.77
CA ASP A 292 3.54 23.22 36.27
C ASP A 292 3.57 24.76 36.40
N GLU A 293 2.78 25.34 37.32
CA GLU A 293 2.79 26.78 37.65
C GLU A 293 3.45 27.07 39.00
#